data_AF-X1EFA7-F1
#
_entry.id   AF-X1EFA7-F1
#
_cell.length_a   1.000
_cell.length_b   1.000
_cell.length_c   1.000
_cell.angle_alpha   90.00
_cell.angle_beta   90.00
_cell.angle_gamma   90.00
#
_symmetry.space_group_name_H-M   'P 1'
#
loop_
_entity.id
_entity.type
_entity.pdbx_description
1 polymer ?
#
loop_
_entity_poly.entity_id
_entity_poly.type
_entity_poly.pdbx_seq_one_letter_code
_entity_poly.pdbx_strand_id
1 'polypeptide(L)'
;MMSTFQNIFKVPDLKKKLLFTLFAIAVYRLGGHIPLPGINVQALGLLMQQLKQQGSIFGMYDIFVGGALSRSAILFLGVMPYISASIIFQ
;
A
#
# COMPACT_ATOMS: atom_id res chain seq x y z
N MET A 1 -27.65 6.25 -10.78
CA MET A 1 -26.28 5.97 -10.30
C MET A 1 -25.23 6.90 -10.90
N MET A 2 -25.23 7.11 -12.23
CA MET A 2 -24.29 8.04 -12.89
C MET A 2 -24.38 9.49 -12.36
N SER A 3 -25.59 9.96 -12.06
CA SER A 3 -25.86 11.28 -11.46
C SER A 3 -25.27 11.43 -10.05
N THR A 4 -25.18 10.34 -9.28
CA THR A 4 -24.58 10.34 -7.94
C THR A 4 -23.09 10.64 -8.03
N PHE A 5 -22.36 10.02 -8.97
CA PHE A 5 -20.94 10.31 -9.20
C PHE A 5 -20.70 11.75 -9.66
N GLN A 6 -21.58 12.31 -10.49
CA GLN A 6 -21.49 13.71 -10.91
C GLN A 6 -21.78 14.68 -9.76
N ASN A 7 -22.67 14.33 -8.83
CA ASN A 7 -23.00 15.17 -7.68
C ASN A 7 -21.88 15.23 -6.63
N ILE A 8 -21.00 14.21 -6.54
CA ILE A 8 -19.81 14.24 -5.67
C ILE A 8 -18.92 15.46 -5.96
N PHE A 9 -18.81 15.84 -7.25
CA PHE A 9 -18.01 17.00 -7.67
C PHE A 9 -18.73 18.34 -7.51
N LYS A 10 -20.06 18.33 -7.39
CA LYS A 10 -20.89 19.55 -7.23
C LYS A 10 -21.02 19.95 -5.77
N VAL A 11 -21.05 19.00 -4.84
CA VAL A 11 -21.18 19.28 -3.40
C VAL A 11 -19.80 19.61 -2.81
N PRO A 12 -19.58 20.82 -2.26
CA PRO A 12 -18.27 21.25 -1.80
C PRO A 12 -17.69 20.38 -0.67
N ASP A 13 -18.53 19.86 0.23
CA ASP A 13 -18.09 18.95 1.30
C ASP A 13 -17.60 17.60 0.77
N LEU A 14 -18.29 17.02 -0.20
CA LEU A 14 -17.89 15.75 -0.83
C LEU A 14 -16.57 15.93 -1.60
N LYS A 15 -16.43 17.04 -2.32
CA LYS A 15 -15.18 17.39 -3.02
C LYS A 15 -14.00 17.50 -2.05
N LYS A 16 -14.18 18.15 -0.89
CA LYS A 16 -13.12 18.27 0.15
C LYS A 16 -12.71 16.90 0.69
N LYS A 17 -13.68 16.04 1.03
CA LYS A 17 -13.40 14.67 1.50
C LYS A 17 -12.68 13.83 0.44
N LEU A 18 -13.10 13.92 -0.82
CA LEU A 18 -12.45 13.21 -1.93
C LEU A 18 -11.00 13.67 -2.11
N LEU A 19 -10.75 14.98 -2.12
CA LEU A 19 -9.41 15.56 -2.19
C LEU A 19 -8.52 15.10 -1.03
N PHE A 20 -9.07 15.07 0.18
CA PHE A 20 -8.34 14.58 1.35
C PHE A 20 -7.97 13.10 1.21
N THR A 21 -8.92 12.24 0.80
CA THR A 21 -8.64 10.82 0.58
C THR A 21 -7.58 10.60 -0.50
N LEU A 22 -7.69 11.31 -1.63
CA LEU A 22 -6.68 11.24 -2.70
C LEU A 22 -5.31 11.73 -2.22
N PHE A 23 -5.28 12.80 -1.43
CA PHE A 23 -4.05 13.30 -0.81
C PHE A 23 -3.42 12.27 0.14
N ALA A 24 -4.21 11.64 1.01
CA ALA A 24 -3.74 10.60 1.91
C ALA A 24 -3.16 9.40 1.14
N ILE A 25 -3.81 8.97 0.06
CA ILE A 25 -3.29 7.91 -0.83
C ILE A 25 -1.97 8.34 -1.49
N ALA A 26 -1.86 9.59 -1.92
CA ALA A 26 -0.63 10.12 -2.51
C ALA A 26 0.53 10.10 -1.50
N VAL A 27 0.30 10.53 -0.25
CA VAL A 27 1.30 10.48 0.83
C VAL A 27 1.71 9.03 1.12
N TYR A 28 0.75 8.10 1.21
CA TYR A 28 1.05 6.68 1.39
C TYR A 28 1.90 6.14 0.23
N ARG A 29 1.57 6.51 -1.01
CA ARG A 29 2.35 6.12 -2.19
C ARG A 29 3.77 6.68 -2.16
N LEU A 30 3.96 7.93 -1.72
CA LEU A 30 5.30 8.52 -1.56
C LEU A 30 6.11 7.76 -0.51
N GLY A 31 5.50 7.43 0.65
CA GLY A 31 6.14 6.64 1.69
C GLY A 31 6.58 5.24 1.21
N GLY A 32 5.81 4.63 0.31
CA GLY A 32 6.16 3.36 -0.34
C GLY A 32 7.31 3.42 -1.36
N HIS A 33 7.81 4.62 -1.71
CA HIS A 33 8.98 4.80 -2.57
C HIS A 33 10.24 5.18 -1.81
N ILE A 34 10.15 5.48 -0.51
CA ILE A 34 11.31 5.80 0.32
C ILE A 34 11.93 4.48 0.80
N PRO A 35 13.14 4.12 0.34
CA PRO A 35 13.80 2.88 0.76
C PRO A 35 14.30 2.99 2.21
N LEU A 36 14.30 1.86 2.91
CA LEU A 36 14.87 1.75 4.25
C LEU A 36 16.40 1.90 4.17
N PRO A 37 17.01 2.79 4.97
CA PRO A 37 18.46 2.82 5.09
C PRO A 37 18.95 1.51 5.70
N GLY A 38 20.01 0.93 5.12
CA GLY A 38 20.65 -0.29 5.62
C GLY A 38 20.15 -1.60 5.01
N ILE A 39 19.21 -1.58 4.06
CA ILE A 39 18.81 -2.77 3.30
C ILE A 39 19.36 -2.72 1.87
N ASN A 40 19.94 -3.84 1.42
CA ASN A 40 20.35 -4.01 0.03
C ASN A 40 19.13 -4.36 -0.84
N VAL A 41 18.61 -3.35 -1.55
CA VAL A 41 17.42 -3.44 -2.39
C VAL A 41 17.61 -4.42 -3.55
N GLN A 42 18.84 -4.55 -4.10
CA GLN A 42 19.12 -5.49 -5.19
C GLN A 42 19.05 -6.94 -4.70
N ALA A 43 19.64 -7.24 -3.54
CA ALA A 43 19.59 -8.56 -2.94
C ALA A 43 18.15 -8.97 -2.57
N LEU A 44 17.35 -8.04 -2.03
CA LEU A 44 15.95 -8.32 -1.70
C LEU A 44 15.09 -8.51 -2.95
N GLY A 45 15.34 -7.73 -4.01
CA GLY A 45 14.66 -7.91 -5.30
C GLY A 45 14.90 -9.29 -5.90
N LEU A 46 16.15 -9.78 -5.86
CA LEU A 46 16.51 -11.13 -6.32
C LEU A 46 15.85 -12.22 -5.46
N LEU A 47 15.86 -12.08 -4.15
CA LEU A 47 15.17 -13.00 -3.22
C LEU A 47 13.66 -13.05 -3.53
N MET A 48 13.02 -11.90 -3.71
CA MET A 48 11.60 -11.81 -4.02
C MET A 48 11.25 -12.40 -5.39
N GLN A 49 12.13 -12.27 -6.39
CA GLN A 49 11.94 -12.92 -7.68
C GLN A 49 12.00 -14.46 -7.57
N GLN A 50 12.94 -15.00 -6.79
CA GLN A 50 13.00 -16.44 -6.52
C GLN A 50 11.77 -16.92 -5.73
N LEU A 51 11.32 -16.17 -4.72
CA LEU A 51 10.16 -16.54 -3.91
C LEU A 51 8.83 -16.45 -4.66
N LYS A 52 8.71 -15.51 -5.63
CA LYS A 52 7.51 -15.40 -6.49
C LYS A 52 7.34 -16.61 -7.40
N GLN A 53 8.43 -17.21 -7.89
CA GLN A 53 8.36 -18.40 -8.76
C GLN A 53 7.87 -19.65 -8.02
N GLN A 54 8.06 -19.72 -6.69
CA GLN A 54 7.63 -20.87 -5.89
C GLN A 54 6.18 -20.77 -5.38
N GLY A 55 5.39 -19.79 -5.82
CA GLY A 55 4.02 -19.62 -5.31
C GLY A 55 3.97 -19.27 -3.82
N SER A 56 5.04 -18.65 -3.30
CA SER A 56 5.22 -18.43 -1.87
C SER A 56 4.24 -17.38 -1.31
N ILE A 57 3.81 -17.57 -0.07
CA ILE A 57 3.00 -16.63 0.73
C ILE A 57 3.59 -15.21 0.70
N PHE A 58 4.91 -15.09 0.55
CA PHE A 58 5.60 -13.81 0.39
C PHE A 58 5.24 -13.04 -0.88
N GLY A 59 4.93 -13.73 -1.99
CA GLY A 59 4.46 -13.09 -3.21
C GLY A 59 3.06 -12.50 -3.04
N MET A 60 2.17 -13.22 -2.37
CA MET A 60 0.84 -12.74 -1.99
C MET A 60 0.96 -11.52 -1.05
N TYR A 61 1.87 -11.61 -0.08
CA TYR A 61 2.15 -10.55 0.87
C TYR A 61 2.60 -9.25 0.18
N ASP A 62 3.52 -9.34 -0.79
CA ASP A 62 4.02 -8.18 -1.57
C ASP A 62 2.88 -7.46 -2.33
N ILE A 63 1.86 -8.19 -2.78
CA ILE A 63 0.67 -7.60 -3.44
C ILE A 63 -0.15 -6.77 -2.42
N PHE A 64 -0.38 -7.30 -1.23
CA PHE A 64 -1.17 -6.62 -0.19
C PHE A 64 -0.51 -5.33 0.31
N VAL A 65 0.82 -5.25 0.27
CA VAL A 65 1.57 -4.04 0.64
C VAL A 65 1.89 -3.15 -0.57
N GLY A 66 1.39 -3.50 -1.77
CA GLY A 66 1.52 -2.69 -2.98
C GLY A 66 2.93 -2.65 -3.58
N GLY A 67 3.74 -3.69 -3.37
CA GLY A 67 5.12 -3.78 -3.84
C GLY A 67 6.14 -3.11 -2.90
N ALA A 68 5.71 -2.66 -1.72
CA ALA A 68 6.57 -2.00 -0.74
C ALA A 68 7.62 -2.96 -0.14
N LEU A 69 7.31 -4.26 -0.05
CA LEU A 69 8.25 -5.28 0.44
C LEU A 69 9.40 -5.51 -0.54
N SER A 70 9.09 -5.75 -1.81
CA SER A 70 10.13 -5.95 -2.85
C SER A 70 11.04 -4.73 -3.08
N ARG A 71 10.60 -3.54 -2.68
CA ARG A 71 11.36 -2.28 -2.79
C ARG A 71 12.05 -1.85 -1.49
N SER A 72 11.98 -2.68 -0.43
CA SER A 72 12.51 -2.36 0.89
C SER A 72 12.02 -1.00 1.40
N ALA A 73 10.75 -0.64 1.18
CA ALA A 73 10.25 0.68 1.56
C ALA A 73 10.03 0.81 3.08
N ILE A 74 9.99 2.03 3.60
CA ILE A 74 9.66 2.30 5.02
C ILE A 74 8.32 1.69 5.43
N LEU A 75 7.36 1.65 4.51
CA LEU A 75 6.04 1.07 4.73
C LEU A 75 5.92 -0.37 4.19
N PHE A 76 6.99 -1.18 4.28
CA PHE A 76 7.02 -2.51 3.67
C PHE A 76 5.96 -3.49 4.21
N LEU A 77 5.50 -3.33 5.46
CA LEU A 77 4.43 -4.14 6.05
C LEU A 77 3.02 -3.58 5.74
N GLY A 78 2.93 -2.36 5.19
CA GLY A 78 1.67 -1.70 4.87
C GLY A 78 0.67 -1.68 6.03
N VAL A 79 -0.60 -1.95 5.72
CA VAL A 79 -1.71 -2.01 6.70
C VAL A 79 -1.82 -3.37 7.42
N MET A 80 -1.02 -4.37 7.02
CA MET A 80 -1.15 -5.75 7.53
C MET A 80 -1.05 -5.88 9.06
N PRO A 81 -0.12 -5.21 9.76
CA PRO A 81 -0.04 -5.32 11.23
C PRO A 81 -1.32 -4.85 11.91
N TYR A 82 -1.97 -3.81 11.37
CA TYR A 82 -3.23 -3.30 11.88
C TYR A 82 -4.38 -4.29 11.65
N ILE A 83 -4.47 -4.90 10.46
CA ILE A 83 -5.47 -5.93 10.17
C ILE A 83 -5.28 -7.14 11.08
N SER A 84 -4.04 -7.60 11.26
CA SER A 84 -3.73 -8.70 12.17
C SER A 84 -4.10 -8.36 13.61
N ALA A 85 -3.78 -7.14 14.07
CA ALA A 85 -4.18 -6.69 15.40
C ALA A 85 -5.70 -6.65 15.57
N SER A 86 -6.45 -6.13 14.58
CA SER A 86 -7.92 -6.06 14.68
C SER A 86 -8.56 -7.44 14.73
N ILE A 87 -8.00 -8.44 14.04
CA ILE A 87 -8.46 -9.84 14.10
C ILE A 87 -8.20 -10.44 15.49
N ILE A 88 -7.10 -10.07 16.16
CA ILE A 88 -6.76 -10.60 17.49
C ILE A 88 -7.64 -9.99 18.59
N PHE A 89 -7.97 -8.70 18.48
CA PHE A 89 -8.76 -7.99 19.51
C PHE A 89 -10.27 -8.15 19.34
N GLN A 90 -10.74 -8.62 18.19
CA GLN A 90 -12.15 -8.90 17.92
C GLN A 90 -12.57 -10.27 18.48
#